data_AF-A0A1B6IFW4-F1
#
_entry.id   AF-A0A1B6IFW4-F1
#
_cell.length_a   1.000
_cell.length_b   1.000
_cell.length_c   1.000
_cell.angle_alpha   90.00
_cell.angle_beta   90.00
_cell.angle_gamma   90.00
#
_symmetry.space_group_name_H-M   'P 1'
#
loop_
_entity.id
_entity.type
_entity.pdbx_description
1 polymer ?
#
loop_
_entity_poly.entity_id
_entity_poly.type
_entity_poly.pdbx_seq_one_letter_code
_entity_poly.pdbx_strand_id
1 'polypeptide(L)'
;MMHQVLKAFPDDKPITAICIIEDSSKCPPGFYVVSRTHDQDADADLWREANFFGRKITRYICLSKTEGIADYVVENIGVINEKETPPDGYCLIPRTIDSEQKAWRKRQMCYRLTRRNLALSAVTDIILLGRAKKAPEGFSLAG
;
A
#
# COMPACT_ATOMS: atom_id res chain seq x y z
N MET A 1 24.19 17.94 9.17
CA MET A 1 23.31 18.44 10.26
C MET A 1 21.92 18.89 9.77
N MET A 2 21.67 19.14 8.47
CA MET A 2 20.32 19.46 7.95
C MET A 2 19.41 18.25 7.69
N HIS A 3 19.98 17.06 7.48
CA HIS A 3 19.22 15.84 7.12
C HIS A 3 18.38 15.27 8.29
N GLN A 4 18.71 15.60 9.54
CA GLN A 4 17.92 15.16 10.71
C GLN A 4 16.68 16.02 10.95
N VAL A 5 16.69 17.29 10.52
CA VAL A 5 15.58 18.23 10.74
C VAL A 5 14.41 17.96 9.77
N LEU A 6 14.70 17.49 8.55
CA LEU A 6 13.67 17.13 7.56
C LEU A 6 12.85 15.88 7.94
N LYS A 7 13.31 15.07 8.92
CA LYS A 7 12.53 13.95 9.48
C LYS A 7 11.52 14.37 10.54
N ALA A 8 11.52 15.64 10.95
CA ALA A 8 10.61 16.16 11.98
C ALA A 8 9.24 16.57 11.43
N PHE A 9 9.09 16.65 10.10
CA PHE A 9 7.83 16.96 9.44
C PHE A 9 7.31 15.71 8.71
N PRO A 10 5.98 15.48 8.73
CA PRO A 10 5.39 14.41 7.93
C PRO A 10 5.76 14.63 6.46
N ASP A 11 6.19 13.56 5.79
CA ASP A 11 6.50 13.62 4.37
C ASP A 11 5.18 13.62 3.58
N ASP A 12 4.64 14.80 3.31
CA ASP A 12 3.34 14.97 2.64
C ASP A 12 3.44 14.85 1.10
N LYS A 13 4.54 14.33 0.56
CA LYS A 13 4.65 14.08 -0.87
C LYS A 13 3.67 12.99 -1.31
N PRO A 14 3.00 13.15 -2.47
CA PRO A 14 2.13 12.13 -3.05
C PRO A 14 2.84 10.79 -3.23
N ILE A 15 2.11 9.71 -2.95
CA ILE A 15 2.48 8.37 -3.41
C ILE A 15 2.37 8.37 -4.93
N THR A 16 3.39 7.84 -5.59
CA THR A 16 3.52 7.75 -7.05
C THR A 16 3.43 6.31 -7.55
N ALA A 17 3.72 5.32 -6.69
CA ALA A 17 3.57 3.91 -7.00
C ALA A 17 3.24 3.06 -5.77
N ILE A 18 2.55 1.95 -6.00
CA ILE A 18 2.20 0.92 -5.02
C ILE A 18 2.56 -0.44 -5.64
N CYS A 19 3.18 -1.32 -4.87
CA CYS A 19 3.38 -2.72 -5.25
C CYS A 19 3.18 -3.64 -4.04
N ILE A 20 3.12 -4.95 -4.28
CA ILE A 20 3.02 -5.98 -3.23
C ILE A 20 4.26 -6.88 -3.31
N ILE A 21 4.79 -7.29 -2.16
CA ILE A 21 5.88 -8.27 -2.05
C ILE A 21 5.48 -9.45 -1.16
N GLU A 22 6.08 -10.61 -1.37
CA GLU A 22 5.98 -11.75 -0.46
C GLU A 22 6.90 -11.58 0.75
N ASP A 23 8.16 -11.22 0.50
CA ASP A 23 9.21 -11.13 1.53
C ASP A 23 9.54 -9.67 1.86
N SER A 24 9.26 -9.24 3.10
CA SER A 24 9.50 -7.85 3.54
C SER A 24 10.95 -7.39 3.42
N SER A 25 11.92 -8.32 3.33
CA SER A 25 13.33 -8.00 3.11
C SER A 25 13.66 -7.68 1.64
N LYS A 26 12.74 -7.97 0.71
CA LYS A 26 12.87 -7.75 -0.74
C LYS A 26 12.12 -6.52 -1.23
N CYS A 27 11.98 -5.51 -0.38
CA CYS A 27 11.41 -4.23 -0.79
C CYS A 27 12.21 -3.65 -1.96
N PRO A 28 11.57 -3.29 -3.09
CA PRO A 28 12.28 -2.73 -4.23
C PRO A 28 12.99 -1.40 -3.88
N PRO A 29 14.09 -1.06 -4.55
CA PRO A 29 14.74 0.24 -4.40
C PRO A 29 13.75 1.39 -4.66
N GLY A 30 13.81 2.45 -3.84
CA GLY A 30 12.90 3.59 -3.95
C GLY A 30 11.50 3.36 -3.34
N PHE A 31 11.24 2.17 -2.80
CA PHE A 31 10.01 1.87 -2.05
C PHE A 31 10.31 1.71 -0.56
N TYR A 32 9.27 1.87 0.26
CA TYR A 32 9.27 1.46 1.66
C TYR A 32 8.12 0.49 1.92
N VAL A 33 8.37 -0.48 2.80
CA VAL A 33 7.41 -1.52 3.14
C VAL A 33 6.54 -1.09 4.33
N VAL A 34 5.23 -1.26 4.19
CA VAL A 34 4.27 -1.19 5.31
C VAL A 34 4.28 -2.56 5.98
N SER A 35 5.24 -2.77 6.89
CA SER A 35 5.46 -4.05 7.58
C SER A 35 4.81 -4.13 8.96
N ARG A 36 4.27 -3.02 9.46
CA ARG A 36 3.65 -2.92 10.78
C ARG A 36 2.29 -2.21 10.73
N THR A 37 1.33 -2.66 11.53
CA THR A 37 0.06 -1.95 11.71
C THR A 37 0.29 -0.70 12.54
N HIS A 38 -0.38 0.39 12.18
CA HIS A 38 -0.19 1.69 12.83
C HIS A 38 -0.71 1.70 14.28
N ASP A 39 -1.76 0.93 14.58
CA ASP A 39 -2.45 0.95 15.87
C ASP A 39 -1.83 0.05 16.94
N GLN A 40 -1.16 -1.04 16.55
CA GLN A 40 -0.67 -2.07 17.48
C GLN A 40 0.79 -2.46 17.25
N ASP A 41 1.46 -1.87 16.26
CA ASP A 41 2.80 -2.27 15.82
C ASP A 41 2.90 -3.79 15.55
N ALA A 42 1.83 -4.38 15.02
CA ALA A 42 1.76 -5.81 14.70
C ALA A 42 2.17 -6.08 13.24
N ASP A 43 2.56 -7.31 12.88
CA ASP A 43 2.94 -7.71 11.51
C ASP A 43 1.87 -7.32 10.46
N ALA A 44 2.17 -6.47 9.49
CA ALA A 44 1.19 -5.96 8.52
C ALA A 44 0.83 -6.94 7.37
N ASP A 45 1.08 -8.24 7.57
CA ASP A 45 0.79 -9.27 6.59
C ASP A 45 -0.69 -9.29 6.17
N LEU A 46 -0.94 -9.07 4.88
CA LEU A 46 -2.25 -9.08 4.24
C LEU A 46 -2.80 -10.49 3.96
N TRP A 47 -1.96 -11.52 4.08
CA TRP A 47 -2.31 -12.91 3.81
C TRP A 47 -2.57 -13.74 5.07
N ARG A 48 -2.76 -13.09 6.23
CA ARG A 48 -2.96 -13.77 7.53
C ARG A 48 -4.06 -14.85 7.49
N GLU A 49 -3.62 -16.10 7.51
CA GLU A 49 -4.42 -17.29 7.86
C GLU A 49 -3.66 -18.18 8.83
N ALA A 50 -4.41 -18.94 9.63
CA ALA A 50 -3.88 -19.98 10.49
C ALA A 50 -3.47 -21.20 9.64
N ASN A 51 -2.30 -21.12 9.01
CA ASN A 51 -1.72 -22.28 8.32
C ASN A 51 -1.17 -23.25 9.37
N PHE A 52 -1.94 -24.29 9.70
CA PHE A 52 -1.51 -25.32 10.66
C PHE A 52 -0.48 -26.31 10.07
N PHE A 53 -0.34 -26.41 8.74
CA PHE A 53 0.50 -27.44 8.09
C PHE A 53 1.17 -26.99 6.77
N GLY A 54 1.59 -25.72 6.63
CA GLY A 54 2.24 -25.26 5.39
C GLY A 54 3.17 -24.07 5.57
N ARG A 55 3.98 -23.78 4.54
CA ARG A 55 4.82 -22.56 4.48
C ARG A 55 3.92 -21.33 4.67
N LYS A 56 4.34 -20.42 5.55
CA LYS A 56 3.66 -19.13 5.73
C LYS A 56 3.71 -18.38 4.40
N ILE A 57 2.55 -18.03 3.87
CA ILE A 57 2.43 -17.11 2.73
C ILE A 57 2.20 -15.74 3.35
N THR A 58 3.01 -14.77 2.97
CA THR A 58 2.94 -13.39 3.47
C THR A 58 2.76 -12.42 2.31
N ARG A 59 2.09 -11.30 2.54
CA ARG A 59 1.98 -10.21 1.57
C ARG A 59 2.08 -8.87 2.26
N TYR A 60 2.94 -8.00 1.74
CA TYR A 60 3.16 -6.66 2.28
C TYR A 60 2.97 -5.60 1.20
N ILE A 61 2.38 -4.47 1.58
CA ILE A 61 2.29 -3.29 0.72
C ILE A 61 3.64 -2.58 0.73
N CYS A 62 4.09 -2.16 -0.45
CA CYS A 62 5.20 -1.25 -0.61
C CYS A 62 4.74 0.01 -1.33
N LEU A 63 5.19 1.16 -0.84
CA LEU A 63 4.82 2.48 -1.31
C LEU A 63 6.06 3.20 -1.82
N SER A 64 5.92 3.97 -2.89
CA SER A 64 6.96 4.88 -3.35
C SER A 64 6.40 6.28 -3.60
N LYS A 65 7.25 7.27 -3.39
CA LYS A 65 7.01 8.68 -3.70
C LYS A 65 7.98 9.22 -4.76
N THR A 66 8.83 8.35 -5.30
CA THR A 66 9.86 8.66 -6.31
C THR A 66 9.74 7.78 -7.55
N GLU A 67 9.32 6.52 -7.37
CA GLU A 67 9.14 5.54 -8.45
C GLU A 67 7.72 5.58 -9.01
N GLY A 68 7.54 5.08 -10.22
CA GLY A 68 6.24 4.99 -10.90
C GLY A 68 6.25 5.64 -12.27
N ILE A 69 5.06 5.95 -12.78
CA ILE A 69 4.92 6.63 -14.07
C ILE A 69 5.19 8.12 -13.85
N ALA A 70 6.08 8.70 -14.66
CA ALA A 70 6.42 10.12 -14.59
C ALA A 70 5.17 11.00 -14.64
N ASP A 71 5.11 11.99 -13.75
CA ASP A 71 3.98 12.91 -13.56
C ASP A 71 2.65 12.26 -13.12
N TYR A 72 2.62 11.00 -12.69
CA TYR A 72 1.43 10.40 -12.09
C TYR A 72 1.53 10.32 -10.56
N VAL A 73 0.37 10.41 -9.92
CA VAL A 73 0.18 10.24 -8.48
C VAL A 73 -0.98 9.30 -8.22
N VAL A 74 -0.95 8.63 -7.06
CA VAL A 74 -2.10 7.88 -6.54
C VAL A 74 -3.11 8.88 -6.02
N GLU A 75 -4.25 8.98 -6.69
CA GLU A 75 -5.30 9.91 -6.30
C GLU A 75 -6.29 9.28 -5.32
N ASN A 76 -6.54 7.98 -5.43
CA ASN A 76 -7.47 7.28 -4.55
C ASN A 76 -7.15 5.78 -4.45
N ILE A 77 -7.60 5.15 -3.36
CA ILE A 77 -7.48 3.72 -3.08
C ILE A 77 -8.84 3.16 -2.65
N GLY A 78 -9.07 1.88 -2.92
CA GLY A 78 -10.25 1.16 -2.48
C GLY A 78 -9.92 -0.30 -2.18
N VAL A 79 -10.74 -0.94 -1.36
CA VAL A 79 -10.69 -2.37 -1.09
C VAL A 79 -11.95 -3.02 -1.64
N ILE A 80 -11.77 -3.95 -2.57
CA ILE A 80 -12.87 -4.69 -3.23
C ILE A 80 -12.71 -6.19 -2.98
N ASN A 81 -13.75 -6.98 -3.29
CA ASN A 81 -13.58 -8.42 -3.31
C ASN A 81 -12.63 -8.84 -4.44
N GLU A 82 -11.89 -9.93 -4.27
CA GLU A 82 -10.90 -10.37 -5.28
C GLU A 82 -11.50 -10.61 -6.67
N LYS A 83 -12.75 -11.07 -6.73
CA LYS A 83 -13.43 -11.40 -8.00
C LYS A 83 -14.23 -10.23 -8.57
N GLU A 84 -14.23 -9.09 -7.88
CA GLU A 84 -15.00 -7.92 -8.26
C GLU A 84 -14.24 -7.09 -9.29
N THR A 85 -14.96 -6.52 -10.25
CA THR A 85 -14.39 -5.57 -11.21
C THR A 85 -14.08 -4.25 -10.49
N PRO A 86 -12.86 -3.69 -10.64
CA PRO A 86 -12.54 -2.41 -10.03
C PRO A 86 -13.42 -1.29 -10.62
N PRO A 87 -13.69 -0.21 -9.86
CA PRO A 87 -14.37 0.97 -10.40
C PRO A 87 -13.62 1.55 -11.60
N ASP A 88 -14.34 2.31 -12.44
CA ASP A 88 -13.75 2.93 -13.63
C ASP A 88 -12.50 3.76 -13.29
N GLY A 89 -11.41 3.52 -14.03
CA GLY A 89 -10.13 4.19 -13.85
C GLY A 89 -9.25 3.64 -12.70
N TYR A 90 -9.69 2.60 -11.97
CA TYR A 90 -8.87 1.94 -10.97
C TYR A 90 -8.08 0.77 -11.56
N CYS A 91 -6.83 0.65 -11.15
CA CYS A 91 -5.91 -0.43 -11.47
C CYS A 91 -5.88 -1.47 -10.34
N LEU A 92 -5.52 -2.70 -10.68
CA LEU A 92 -5.27 -3.80 -9.74
C LEU A 92 -3.78 -4.16 -9.70
N ILE A 93 -3.34 -4.77 -8.60
CA ILE A 93 -1.98 -5.30 -8.43
C ILE A 93 -2.06 -6.84 -8.37
N PRO A 94 -2.10 -7.57 -9.50
CA PRO A 94 -2.46 -8.99 -9.48
C PRO A 94 -1.36 -9.89 -8.87
N ARG A 95 -0.10 -9.47 -8.96
CA ARG A 95 1.07 -10.26 -8.58
C ARG A 95 2.05 -9.50 -7.70
N THR A 96 2.79 -10.25 -6.90
CA THR A 96 3.90 -9.74 -6.11
C THR A 96 5.10 -9.44 -7.02
N ILE A 97 5.74 -8.29 -6.85
CA ILE A 97 6.86 -7.87 -7.71
C ILE A 97 8.15 -8.68 -7.46
N ASP A 98 8.32 -9.26 -6.28
CA ASP A 98 9.54 -9.99 -5.88
C ASP A 98 9.54 -11.47 -6.29
N SER A 99 8.37 -12.07 -6.53
CA SER A 99 8.22 -13.51 -6.73
C SER A 99 7.15 -13.92 -7.75
N GLU A 100 6.48 -12.97 -8.40
CA GLU A 100 5.42 -13.18 -9.40
C GLU A 100 4.25 -14.06 -8.91
N GLN A 101 4.10 -14.20 -7.60
CA GLN A 101 3.02 -14.95 -6.96
C GLN A 101 1.74 -14.11 -6.91
N LYS A 102 0.60 -14.79 -6.73
CA LYS A 102 -0.69 -14.12 -6.55
C LYS A 102 -0.66 -13.17 -5.34
N ALA A 103 -1.02 -11.90 -5.53
CA ALA A 103 -0.91 -10.88 -4.47
C ALA A 103 -2.07 -10.89 -3.46
N TRP A 104 -3.26 -11.36 -3.88
CA TRP A 104 -4.49 -11.26 -3.09
C TRP A 104 -5.24 -12.60 -2.98
N ARG A 105 -6.32 -12.61 -2.19
CA ARG A 105 -7.19 -13.79 -2.05
C ARG A 105 -8.67 -13.48 -1.80
N LYS A 106 -9.02 -12.85 -0.67
CA LYS A 106 -10.43 -12.61 -0.32
C LYS A 106 -10.83 -11.20 -0.76
N ARG A 107 -10.01 -10.24 -0.36
CA ARG A 107 -10.09 -8.84 -0.73
C ARG A 107 -8.80 -8.43 -1.39
N GLN A 108 -8.88 -7.40 -2.22
CA GLN A 108 -7.73 -6.80 -2.88
C GLN A 108 -7.83 -5.28 -2.85
N MET A 109 -6.68 -4.62 -2.83
CA MET A 109 -6.60 -3.20 -3.08
C MET A 109 -6.73 -2.93 -4.58
N CYS A 110 -7.54 -1.93 -4.92
CA CYS A 110 -7.51 -1.24 -6.20
C CYS A 110 -7.11 0.22 -5.96
N TYR A 111 -6.51 0.87 -6.95
CA TYR A 111 -6.04 2.26 -6.81
C TYR A 111 -6.17 3.02 -8.12
N ARG A 112 -6.41 4.32 -8.04
CA ARG A 112 -6.50 5.21 -9.20
C ARG A 112 -5.25 6.05 -9.33
N LEU A 113 -4.59 5.95 -10.49
CA LEU A 113 -3.51 6.84 -10.88
C LEU A 113 -4.06 8.00 -11.69
N THR A 114 -3.56 9.20 -11.49
CA THR A 114 -3.91 10.38 -12.30
C THR A 114 -2.70 11.29 -12.46
N ARG A 115 -2.67 12.04 -13.56
CA ARG A 115 -1.59 13.01 -13.79
C ARG A 115 -1.62 14.07 -12.69
N ARG A 116 -0.46 14.43 -12.18
CA ARG A 116 -0.28 15.39 -11.07
C ARG A 116 -0.97 16.73 -11.33
N ASN A 117 -0.97 17.20 -12.58
CA ASN A 117 -1.62 18.46 -12.96
C ASN A 117 -3.16 18.38 -13.08
N LEU A 118 -3.73 17.17 -13.09
CA LEU A 118 -5.18 16.93 -13.18
C LEU A 118 -5.77 16.42 -11.87
N ALA A 119 -4.94 15.93 -10.95
CA ALA A 119 -5.38 15.37 -9.68
C ALA A 119 -5.94 16.47 -8.76
N LEU A 120 -7.16 16.26 -8.23
CA LEU A 120 -7.76 17.17 -7.24
C LEU A 120 -7.23 16.92 -5.83
N SER A 121 -6.78 15.70 -5.58
CA SER A 121 -6.19 15.26 -4.32
C SER A 121 -5.15 14.17 -4.61
N ALA A 122 -4.33 13.84 -3.61
CA ALA A 122 -3.41 12.72 -3.71
C ALA A 122 -3.29 12.00 -2.38
N VAL A 123 -3.12 10.68 -2.44
CA VAL A 123 -2.78 9.86 -1.29
C VAL A 123 -1.32 10.11 -0.95
N THR A 124 -1.05 10.54 0.27
CA THR A 124 0.32 10.82 0.77
C THR A 124 0.88 9.68 1.62
N ASP A 125 -0.01 8.88 2.23
CA ASP A 125 0.36 7.75 3.05
C ASP A 125 -0.73 6.65 3.05
N ILE A 126 -0.33 5.39 3.31
CA ILE A 126 -1.24 4.26 3.48
C ILE A 126 -0.79 3.47 4.72
N ILE A 127 -1.68 3.39 5.70
CA ILE A 127 -1.48 2.62 6.92
C ILE A 127 -2.42 1.43 6.98
N LEU A 128 -2.03 0.39 7.71
CA LEU A 128 -2.90 -0.71 8.07
C LEU A 128 -3.28 -0.64 9.55
N LEU A 129 -4.54 -0.96 9.85
CA LEU A 129 -5.06 -1.06 11.21
C LEU A 129 -5.31 -2.54 11.52
N GLY A 130 -4.79 -3.03 12.64
CA GLY A 130 -4.95 -4.43 13.04
C GLY A 130 -6.30 -4.70 13.71
N ARG A 131 -6.76 -3.79 14.56
CA ARG A 131 -8.03 -3.92 15.31
C ARG A 131 -8.92 -2.70 15.19
N ALA A 132 -8.33 -1.51 15.09
CA ALA A 132 -9.09 -0.28 15.02
C ALA A 132 -9.99 -0.26 13.77
N LYS A 133 -11.28 0.01 13.97
CA LYS A 133 -12.28 0.15 12.89
C LYS A 133 -12.53 1.59 12.48
N LYS A 134 -11.83 2.53 13.11
CA LYS A 134 -11.91 3.97 12.83
C LYS A 134 -10.54 4.43 12.37
N ALA A 135 -10.50 5.13 11.24
CA ALA A 135 -9.26 5.75 10.77
C ALA A 135 -8.79 6.82 11.78
N PRO A 136 -7.48 6.93 12.02
CA PRO A 136 -6.92 8.05 12.77
C PRO A 136 -7.15 9.38 12.03
N GLU A 137 -6.95 10.49 12.73
CA GLU A 137 -7.03 11.83 12.13
C GLU A 137 -6.10 11.96 10.92
N GLY A 138 -6.59 12.60 9.86
CA GLY A 138 -5.86 12.72 8.59
C GLY A 138 -5.99 11.51 7.64
N PHE A 139 -6.60 10.41 8.08
CA PHE A 139 -6.82 9.21 7.26
C PHE A 139 -8.31 8.93 7.03
N SER A 140 -8.60 8.30 5.89
CA SER A 140 -9.92 7.75 5.56
C SER A 140 -9.84 6.23 5.39
N LEU A 141 -10.91 5.52 5.76
CA LEU A 141 -11.00 4.07 5.52
C LEU A 141 -11.20 3.78 4.04
N ALA A 142 -10.39 2.89 3.48
CA ALA A 142 -10.48 2.45 2.08
C ALA A 142 -11.35 1.19 1.88
N GLY A 143 -11.68 0.47 2.96
CA GLY A 143 -12.63 -0.66 2.98
C GLY A 143 -12.23 -1.82 3.88
#